data_AF-A0A0T6BGU0-F1
#
_entry.id   AF-A0A0T6BGU0-F1
#
_cell.length_a   1.000
_cell.length_b   1.000
_cell.length_c   1.000
_cell.angle_alpha   90.00
_cell.angle_beta   90.00
_cell.angle_gamma   90.00
#
_symmetry.space_group_name_H-M   'P 1'
#
loop_
_entity.id
_entity.type
_entity.pdbx_description
1 polymer ?
#
loop_
_entity_poly.entity_id
_entity_poly.type
_entity_poly.pdbx_seq_one_letter_code
_entity_poly.pdbx_strand_id
1 'polypeptide(L)'
;MMEEPFNFTNPLRSIGQGKKIRAEAAFLYDAVHIYARALQTTLSNGEDPRNGTAIINYMKRTYYRSAMGYMVYMDENGDAEGNYSLIARKPLPDNPTEYGLFPVGVFTLNRTNDALPENAYPGKSSIIFHSSCQF
;
A
#
# COMPACT_ATOMS: atom_id res chain seq x y z
N MET A 1 -27.50 11.98 -9.33
CA MET A 1 -27.17 11.72 -7.92
C MET A 1 -26.34 10.44 -7.91
N MET A 2 -25.05 10.52 -7.60
CA MET A 2 -24.15 9.36 -7.63
C MET A 2 -24.25 8.66 -6.27
N GLU A 3 -24.86 7.48 -6.23
CA GLU A 3 -24.74 6.61 -5.05
C GLU A 3 -23.27 6.20 -4.87
N GLU A 4 -22.87 5.97 -3.61
CA GLU A 4 -21.54 5.39 -3.37
C GLU A 4 -21.48 4.02 -4.05
N PRO A 5 -20.43 3.74 -4.86
CA PRO A 5 -20.35 2.55 -5.70
C PRO A 5 -20.37 1.22 -4.94
N PHE A 6 -20.31 1.25 -3.59
CA PHE A 6 -20.25 0.08 -2.71
C PHE A 6 -21.10 0.23 -1.45
N ASN A 7 -22.40 0.54 -1.59
CA ASN A 7 -23.35 0.55 -0.48
C ASN A 7 -23.72 -0.88 0.01
N PHE A 8 -22.74 -1.63 0.51
CA PHE A 8 -22.95 -2.98 1.02
C PHE A 8 -23.37 -2.96 2.48
N THR A 9 -24.56 -3.48 2.75
CA THR A 9 -24.98 -3.76 4.13
C THR A 9 -24.11 -4.89 4.69
N ASN A 10 -23.35 -4.61 5.76
CA ASN A 10 -22.56 -5.64 6.44
C ASN A 10 -23.51 -6.74 6.97
N PRO A 11 -23.49 -7.97 6.42
CA PRO A 11 -24.41 -9.04 6.84
C PRO A 11 -24.16 -9.49 8.28
N LEU A 12 -23.01 -9.14 8.87
CA LEU A 12 -22.64 -9.44 10.25
C LEU A 12 -23.01 -8.31 11.23
N ARG A 13 -23.67 -7.24 10.75
CA ARG A 13 -24.07 -6.10 11.59
C ARG A 13 -25.06 -6.51 12.69
N SER A 14 -25.94 -7.47 12.43
CA SER A 14 -26.94 -7.98 13.38
C SER A 14 -26.33 -8.70 14.60
N ILE A 15 -25.11 -9.22 14.46
CA ILE A 15 -24.35 -9.89 15.54
C ILE A 15 -23.21 -9.01 16.08
N GLY A 16 -23.24 -7.71 15.77
CA GLY A 16 -22.25 -6.74 16.27
C GLY A 16 -20.84 -6.90 15.69
N GLN A 17 -20.65 -7.74 14.68
CA GLN A 17 -19.33 -7.98 14.09
C GLN A 17 -19.11 -7.15 12.82
N GLY A 18 -17.96 -6.47 12.77
CA GLY A 18 -17.46 -5.85 11.55
C GLY A 18 -16.93 -6.89 10.56
N LYS A 19 -17.16 -6.70 9.27
CA LYS A 19 -16.47 -7.48 8.23
C LYS A 19 -14.98 -7.15 8.29
N LYS A 20 -14.14 -8.12 8.65
CA LYS A 20 -12.67 -7.96 8.60
C LYS A 20 -12.24 -7.98 7.13
N ILE A 21 -11.90 -6.81 6.60
CA ILE A 21 -11.36 -6.67 5.25
C ILE A 21 -9.85 -6.84 5.33
N ARG A 22 -9.29 -7.70 4.48
CA ARG A 22 -7.84 -7.89 4.40
C ARG A 22 -7.19 -6.74 3.63
N ALA A 23 -5.92 -6.43 3.92
CA ALA A 23 -5.21 -5.32 3.30
C ALA A 23 -5.13 -5.45 1.77
N GLU A 24 -5.07 -6.68 1.23
CA GLU A 24 -5.00 -6.94 -0.20
C GLU A 24 -6.24 -6.44 -0.95
N ALA A 25 -7.41 -6.39 -0.28
CA ALA A 25 -8.61 -5.84 -0.88
C ALA A 25 -8.48 -4.32 -1.11
N ALA A 26 -7.77 -3.61 -0.23
CA ALA A 26 -7.48 -2.20 -0.44
C ALA A 26 -6.47 -2.00 -1.58
N PHE A 27 -5.47 -2.87 -1.73
CA PHE A 27 -4.54 -2.80 -2.85
C PHE A 27 -5.25 -2.99 -4.20
N LEU A 28 -6.18 -3.94 -4.28
CA LEU A 28 -6.98 -4.14 -5.49
C LEU A 28 -7.88 -2.94 -5.79
N TYR A 29 -8.52 -2.36 -4.76
CA TYR A 29 -9.30 -1.13 -4.90
C TYR A 29 -8.43 0.01 -5.46
N ASP A 30 -7.26 0.21 -4.88
CA ASP A 30 -6.33 1.28 -5.29
C ASP A 30 -5.91 1.10 -6.75
N ALA A 31 -5.54 -0.12 -7.16
CA ALA A 31 -5.14 -0.44 -8.53
C ALA A 31 -6.22 -0.06 -9.55
N VAL A 32 -7.47 -0.45 -9.30
CA VAL A 32 -8.61 -0.12 -10.17
C VAL A 32 -8.87 1.39 -10.18
N HIS A 33 -8.78 2.05 -9.02
CA HIS A 33 -9.07 3.47 -8.90
C HIS A 33 -7.99 4.35 -9.56
N ILE A 34 -6.72 3.96 -9.50
CA ILE A 34 -5.63 4.64 -10.22
C ILE A 34 -5.80 4.46 -11.73
N TYR A 35 -6.08 3.23 -12.19
CA TYR A 35 -6.35 2.97 -13.60
C TYR A 35 -7.52 3.79 -14.14
N ALA A 36 -8.64 3.82 -13.42
CA ALA A 36 -9.83 4.56 -13.83
C ALA A 36 -9.55 6.07 -13.97
N ARG A 37 -8.78 6.66 -13.04
CA ARG A 37 -8.37 8.06 -13.12
C ARG A 37 -7.44 8.32 -14.31
N ALA A 38 -6.47 7.44 -14.55
CA ALA A 38 -5.58 7.58 -15.70
C ALA A 38 -6.33 7.47 -17.02
N LEU A 39 -7.23 6.49 -17.15
CA LEU A 39 -8.11 6.33 -18.32
C LEU A 39 -9.01 7.56 -18.52
N GLN A 40 -9.56 8.12 -17.44
CA GLN A 40 -10.36 9.35 -17.52
C GLN A 40 -9.53 10.51 -18.07
N THR A 41 -8.27 10.65 -17.65
CA THR A 41 -7.35 11.67 -18.19
C THR A 41 -7.07 11.44 -19.67
N THR A 42 -6.76 10.21 -20.07
CA THR A 42 -6.57 9.82 -21.49
C THR A 42 -7.78 10.22 -22.34
N LEU A 43 -8.99 9.86 -21.90
CA LEU A 43 -10.23 10.21 -22.60
C LEU A 43 -10.47 11.72 -22.66
N SER A 44 -10.20 12.44 -21.57
CA SER A 44 -10.39 13.90 -21.49
C SER A 44 -9.44 14.65 -22.42
N ASN A 45 -8.27 14.07 -22.71
CA ASN A 45 -7.30 14.61 -23.65
C ASN A 45 -7.56 14.18 -25.10
N GLY A 46 -8.63 13.42 -25.36
CA GLY A 46 -8.98 12.93 -26.70
C GLY A 46 -8.05 11.84 -27.24
N GLU A 47 -7.30 11.18 -26.35
CA GLU A 47 -6.39 10.10 -26.71
C GLU A 47 -7.13 8.76 -26.83
N ASP A 48 -6.51 7.77 -27.49
CA ASP A 48 -7.08 6.44 -27.64
C ASP A 48 -7.13 5.70 -26.29
N PRO A 49 -8.32 5.32 -25.77
CA PRO A 49 -8.44 4.55 -24.53
C PRO A 49 -7.83 3.14 -24.62
N ARG A 50 -7.46 2.66 -25.81
CA ARG A 50 -6.72 1.41 -25.99
C ARG A 50 -5.20 1.58 -26.00
N ASN A 51 -4.71 2.81 -25.98
CA ASN A 51 -3.28 3.09 -25.85
C ASN A 51 -2.84 2.90 -24.39
N GLY A 52 -2.51 1.65 -24.04
CA GLY A 52 -2.07 1.29 -22.70
C GLY A 52 -0.83 2.07 -22.23
N THR A 53 0.09 2.38 -23.14
CA THR A 53 1.30 3.17 -22.81
C THR A 53 0.94 4.57 -22.34
N ALA A 54 -0.01 5.23 -23.00
CA ALA A 54 -0.48 6.55 -22.58
C ALA A 54 -1.14 6.50 -21.19
N ILE A 55 -2.00 5.50 -20.95
CA ILE A 55 -2.65 5.31 -19.65
C ILE A 55 -1.62 5.11 -18.54
N ILE A 56 -0.65 4.22 -18.75
CA ILE A 56 0.42 3.97 -17.76
C ILE A 56 1.24 5.23 -17.50
N ASN A 57 1.54 6.04 -18.53
CA ASN A 57 2.25 7.30 -18.36
C ASN A 57 1.46 8.31 -17.49
N TYR A 58 0.12 8.30 -17.55
CA TYR A 58 -0.71 9.09 -16.65
C TYR A 58 -0.78 8.56 -15.21
N MET A 59 -0.39 7.30 -14.97
CA MET A 59 -0.31 6.72 -13.63
C MET A 59 1.04 7.04 -12.95
N LYS A 60 2.13 7.00 -13.70
CA LYS A 60 3.50 7.21 -13.20
C LYS A 60 3.72 8.62 -12.63
N ARG A 61 4.65 8.73 -11.67
CA ARG A 61 5.00 10.00 -10.98
C ARG A 61 3.80 10.73 -10.37
N THR A 62 2.75 10.00 -9.96
CA THR A 62 1.56 10.58 -9.34
C THR A 62 1.41 10.18 -7.89
N TYR A 63 0.65 10.99 -7.14
CA TYR A 63 0.19 10.63 -5.80
C TYR A 63 -1.24 10.14 -5.84
N TYR A 64 -1.56 9.21 -4.96
CA TYR A 64 -2.93 8.80 -4.72
C TYR A 64 -3.19 8.53 -3.25
N ARG A 65 -4.44 8.75 -2.85
CA ARG A 65 -4.91 8.39 -1.52
C ARG A 65 -5.41 6.95 -1.56
N SER A 66 -4.73 6.07 -0.85
CA SER A 66 -5.15 4.67 -0.70
C SER A 66 -6.49 4.56 0.02
N ALA A 67 -7.26 3.51 -0.27
CA ALA A 67 -8.43 3.11 0.52
C ALA A 67 -8.09 2.88 2.01
N MET A 68 -6.83 2.55 2.33
CA MET A 68 -6.35 2.45 3.70
C MET A 68 -6.10 3.82 4.36
N GLY A 69 -6.20 4.91 3.61
CA GLY A 69 -6.20 6.29 4.09
C GLY A 69 -4.87 7.03 3.99
N TYR A 70 -3.76 6.36 3.68
CA TYR A 70 -2.46 6.98 3.49
C TYR A 70 -2.23 7.47 2.06
N MET A 71 -1.35 8.47 1.89
CA MET A 71 -0.90 8.96 0.60
C MET A 71 0.25 8.08 0.10
N VAL A 72 0.10 7.54 -1.10
CA VAL A 72 1.11 6.74 -1.81
C VAL A 72 1.61 7.55 -3.00
N TYR A 73 2.88 7.39 -3.32
CA TYR A 73 3.46 7.91 -4.55
C TYR A 73 3.80 6.75 -5.47
N MET A 74 3.54 6.90 -6.76
CA MET A 74 3.98 5.96 -7.79
C MET A 74 5.19 6.57 -8.50
N ASP A 75 6.28 5.83 -8.59
CA ASP A 75 7.53 6.31 -9.18
C ASP A 75 7.49 6.32 -10.72
N GLU A 76 8.65 6.54 -11.34
CA GLU A 76 8.78 6.53 -12.81
C GLU A 76 8.71 5.13 -13.43
N ASN A 77 9.02 4.10 -12.65
CA ASN A 77 8.94 2.71 -13.07
C ASN A 77 7.49 2.19 -12.99
N GLY A 78 6.63 2.86 -12.21
CA GLY A 78 5.27 2.43 -11.92
C GLY A 78 5.14 1.71 -10.58
N ASP A 79 6.18 1.74 -9.75
CA ASP A 79 6.22 1.11 -8.45
C ASP A 79 5.63 2.02 -7.37
N ALA A 80 4.86 1.42 -6.46
CA ALA A 80 4.31 2.13 -5.32
C ALA A 80 5.38 2.32 -4.23
N GLU A 81 5.71 3.56 -3.95
CA GLU A 81 6.59 3.97 -2.86
C GLU A 81 5.85 4.01 -1.52
N GLY A 82 6.48 3.48 -0.46
CA GLY A 82 5.90 3.47 0.87
C GLY A 82 6.93 3.40 2.00
N ASN A 83 6.50 3.84 3.18
CA ASN A 83 7.26 3.62 4.41
C ASN A 83 6.96 2.21 4.94
N TYR A 84 8.00 1.49 5.35
CA TYR A 84 7.86 0.12 5.85
C TYR A 84 8.17 0.06 7.34
N SER A 85 7.37 -0.70 8.09
CA SER A 85 7.66 -1.04 9.49
C SER A 85 8.12 -2.48 9.55
N LEU A 86 9.27 -2.71 10.20
CA LEU A 86 9.78 -4.04 10.47
C LEU A 86 9.30 -4.49 11.83
N ILE A 87 8.66 -5.64 11.85
CA ILE A 87 8.12 -6.25 13.04
C ILE A 87 8.80 -7.61 13.21
N ALA A 88 9.33 -7.87 14.40
CA ALA A 88 9.96 -9.14 14.74
C ALA A 88 9.13 -9.91 15.74
N ARG A 89 9.09 -11.24 15.56
CA ARG A 89 8.56 -12.16 16.54
C ARG A 89 9.58 -12.32 17.68
N LYS A 90 9.23 -11.89 18.90
CA LYS A 90 10.09 -11.98 20.10
C LYS A 90 9.32 -12.61 21.25
N PRO A 91 10.01 -13.25 22.22
CA PRO A 91 9.36 -13.70 23.44
C PRO A 91 8.67 -12.54 24.17
N LEU A 92 7.53 -12.81 24.84
CA LEU A 92 6.90 -11.80 25.69
C LEU A 92 7.81 -11.49 26.88
N PRO A 93 7.94 -10.21 27.31
CA PRO A 93 8.81 -9.83 28.43
C PRO A 93 8.48 -10.60 29.72
N ASP A 94 7.18 -10.81 29.97
CA ASP A 94 6.68 -11.43 31.20
C ASP A 94 6.53 -12.95 31.10
N ASN A 95 6.49 -13.50 29.87
CA ASN A 95 6.43 -14.95 29.64
C ASN A 95 7.29 -15.36 28.43
N PRO A 96 8.55 -15.79 28.67
CA PRO A 96 9.49 -16.15 27.60
C PRO A 96 9.08 -17.37 26.77
N THR A 97 8.06 -18.13 27.19
CA THR A 97 7.54 -19.28 26.42
C THR A 97 6.50 -18.87 25.37
N GLU A 98 5.96 -17.66 25.48
CA GLU A 98 5.02 -17.07 24.53
C GLU A 98 5.72 -16.02 23.67
N TYR A 99 5.17 -15.75 22.48
CA TYR A 99 5.77 -14.82 21.53
C TYR A 99 4.78 -13.75 21.07
N GLY A 100 5.25 -12.52 20.99
CA GLY A 100 4.55 -11.38 20.42
C GLY A 100 5.24 -10.85 19.17
N LEU A 101 4.54 -9.97 18.45
CA LEU A 101 5.07 -9.20 17.34
C LEU A 101 5.42 -7.80 17.83
N PHE A 102 6.69 -7.42 17.73
CA PHE A 102 7.20 -6.13 18.23
C PHE A 102 7.84 -5.32 17.10
N PRO A 103 7.59 -4.01 17.02
CA PRO A 103 8.30 -3.16 16.07
C PRO A 103 9.79 -3.14 16.41
N VAL A 104 10.63 -3.28 15.38
CA VAL A 104 12.10 -3.32 15.51
C VAL A 104 12.82 -2.47 14.47
N GLY A 105 12.08 -1.86 13.56
CA GLY A 105 12.61 -1.11 12.44
C GLY A 105 11.52 -0.26 11.82
N VAL A 106 11.90 0.92 11.33
CA VAL A 106 11.10 1.69 10.38
C VAL A 106 12.03 2.12 9.27
N PHE A 107 11.55 1.99 8.04
CA PHE A 107 12.22 2.35 6.82
C PHE A 107 11.39 3.44 6.16
N THR A 108 11.89 4.67 6.19
CA THR A 108 11.25 5.80 5.55
C THR A 108 11.96 6.10 4.24
N LEU A 109 11.20 6.26 3.16
CA LEU A 109 11.76 6.70 1.89
C LEU A 109 12.24 8.15 2.02
N ASN A 110 13.54 8.36 1.82
CA ASN A 110 14.11 9.68 1.71
C ASN A 110 14.36 9.99 0.23
N ARG A 111 13.52 10.84 -0.37
CA ARG A 111 13.53 11.11 -1.80
C ARG A 111 14.78 11.79 -2.35
N THR A 112 15.69 12.21 -1.48
CA THR A 112 16.95 12.81 -1.91
C THR A 112 18.05 11.78 -2.19
N ASN A 113 17.88 10.50 -1.81
CA ASN A 113 18.88 9.46 -2.03
C ASN A 113 18.23 8.13 -2.42
N ASP A 114 18.67 7.53 -3.54
CA ASP A 114 18.35 6.14 -3.96
C ASP A 114 18.96 5.07 -3.02
N ALA A 115 19.46 5.49 -1.85
CA ALA A 115 20.05 4.61 -0.87
C ALA A 115 18.96 3.84 -0.10
N LEU A 116 19.31 2.63 0.33
CA LEU A 116 18.45 1.82 1.19
C LEU A 116 17.99 2.66 2.40
N PRO A 117 16.69 2.63 2.75
CA PRO A 117 16.16 3.42 3.84
C PRO A 117 16.90 3.13 5.15
N GLU A 118 17.25 4.18 5.88
CA GLU A 118 18.06 4.08 7.10
C GLU A 118 17.23 3.46 8.23
N ASN A 119 17.78 2.44 8.89
CA ASN A 119 17.11 1.80 10.03
C ASN A 119 17.31 2.65 11.29
N ALA A 120 16.22 3.17 11.86
CA ALA A 120 16.27 4.03 13.05
C ALA A 120 16.43 3.30 14.40
N TYR A 121 16.81 2.02 14.45
CA TYR A 121 16.94 1.25 15.70
C TYR A 121 18.37 0.78 15.97
N PRO A 122 19.09 1.39 16.93
CA PRO A 122 20.43 0.93 17.31
C PRO A 122 20.30 -0.34 18.17
N GLY A 123 20.77 -1.47 17.65
CA GLY A 123 21.22 -2.57 18.51
C GLY A 123 20.60 -3.96 18.31
N LYS A 124 20.48 -4.49 17.08
CA LYS A 124 20.61 -5.94 16.84
C LYS A 124 20.82 -6.30 15.37
N SER A 125 21.73 -7.25 15.18
CA SER A 125 22.31 -7.74 13.94
C SER A 125 21.30 -8.38 12.98
N SER A 126 21.48 -8.05 11.70
CA SER A 126 21.11 -8.80 10.49
C SER A 126 19.66 -9.31 10.40
N ILE A 127 18.82 -8.58 9.67
CA ILE A 127 17.53 -9.08 9.18
C ILE A 127 17.62 -9.13 7.65
N ILE A 128 17.56 -10.35 7.10
CA ILE A 128 17.52 -10.60 5.66
C ILE A 128 16.09 -10.33 5.19
N PHE A 129 15.91 -9.34 4.32
CA PHE A 129 14.65 -9.10 3.64
C PHE A 129 14.59 -9.98 2.40
N HIS A 130 13.59 -10.86 2.34
CA HIS A 130 13.13 -11.37 1.05
C HIS A 130 12.04 -10.41 0.55
N SER A 131 12.42 -9.49 -0.32
CA SER A 131 11.47 -8.66 -1.05
C SER A 131 10.74 -9.52 -2.07
N SER A 132 9.67 -10.19 -1.68
CA SER A 132 8.69 -10.72 -2.63
C SER A 132 7.55 -9.71 -2.76
N CYS A 133 7.84 -8.60 -3.43
CA CYS A 133 6.88 -8.02 -4.35
C CYS A 133 7.26 -8.61 -5.72
N GLN A 134 6.84 -9.85 -5.97
CA GLN A 134 6.83 -10.42 -7.30
C GLN A 134 5.37 -10.64 -7.65
N PHE A 135 4.97 -10.02 -8.76
CA PHE A 135 3.68 -10.17 -9.41
C PHE A 135 3.40 -11.63 -9.75
#